data_AF-A0A954RD95-F1
#
_entry.id   AF-A0A954RD95-F1
#
_cell.length_a   1.000
_cell.length_b   1.000
_cell.length_c   1.000
_cell.angle_alpha   90.00
_cell.angle_beta   90.00
_cell.angle_gamma   90.00
#
_symmetry.space_group_name_H-M   'P 1'
#
loop_
_entity.id
_entity.type
_entity.pdbx_description
1 polymer ?
#
loop_
_entity_poly.entity_id
_entity_poly.type
_entity_poly.pdbx_seq_one_letter_code
_entity_poly.pdbx_strand_id
1 'polypeptide(L)' 'MNVQAIPLPDLATALRPHGVTMSYGQLFARAASGVFPIRRENRLVYAIGDPEDIAKLIQHEEQKKSRKAA' A
#
# COMPACT_ATOMS: atom_id res chain seq x y z
N MET A 1 -12.55 12.46 -10.22
CA MET A 1 -11.41 11.63 -9.79
C MET A 1 -11.71 10.19 -10.16
N ASN A 2 -10.98 9.63 -11.12
CA ASN A 2 -11.17 8.24 -11.53
C ASN A 2 -10.45 7.38 -10.48
N VAL A 3 -11.20 6.76 -9.58
CA VAL A 3 -10.63 5.97 -8.48
C VAL A 3 -10.09 4.66 -9.06
N GLN A 4 -8.77 4.57 -9.22
CA GLN A 4 -8.13 3.34 -9.70
C GLN A 4 -8.17 2.26 -8.62
N ALA A 5 -8.51 1.04 -9.01
CA ALA A 5 -8.46 -0.14 -8.16
C ALA A 5 -7.42 -1.10 -8.73
N ILE A 6 -6.34 -1.33 -7.98
CA ILE A 6 -5.20 -2.14 -8.43
C ILE A 6 -5.10 -3.36 -7.52
N PRO A 7 -5.07 -4.59 -8.05
CA PRO A 7 -4.83 -5.79 -7.24
C PRO A 7 -3.54 -5.64 -6.43
N LEU A 8 -3.54 -6.07 -5.17
CA LEU A 8 -2.35 -6.01 -4.30
C LEU A 8 -1.06 -6.59 -4.93
N PRO A 9 -1.11 -7.73 -5.67
CA PRO A 9 0.08 -8.24 -6.36
C PRO A 9 0.64 -7.26 -7.41
N ASP A 10 -0.25 -6.61 -8.16
CA ASP A 10 0.13 -5.65 -9.20
C ASP A 10 0.59 -4.32 -8.61
N LEU A 11 -0.04 -3.92 -7.49
CA LEU A 11 0.39 -2.76 -6.71
C LEU A 11 1.85 -2.92 -6.25
N ALA A 12 2.27 -4.11 -5.82
CA ALA A 12 3.65 -4.35 -5.43
C ALA A 12 4.65 -4.04 -6.56
N THR A 13 4.25 -4.23 -7.82
CA THR A 13 5.07 -3.88 -8.98
C THR A 13 4.99 -2.37 -9.27
N ALA A 14 3.79 -1.79 -9.21
CA ALA A 14 3.56 -0.36 -9.41
C ALA A 14 4.25 0.53 -8.36
N LEU A 15 4.52 0.00 -7.17
CA LEU A 15 5.19 0.68 -6.07
C LEU A 15 6.73 0.69 -6.18
N ARG A 16 7.33 -0.20 -6.99
CA ARG A 16 8.81 -0.30 -7.13
C ARG A 16 9.47 0.99 -7.63
N PRO A 17 8.94 1.69 -8.65
CA PRO A 17 9.52 2.96 -9.10
C PRO A 17 9.53 4.04 -8.02
N HIS A 18 8.65 3.92 -7.01
CA HIS A 18 8.55 4.84 -5.88
C HIS A 18 9.39 4.40 -4.68
N GLY A 19 10.28 3.41 -4.85
CA GLY A 19 11.19 2.93 -3.80
C GLY A 19 10.53 2.06 -2.73
N VAL A 20 9.29 1.59 -2.96
CA VAL A 20 8.59 0.69 -2.03
C VAL A 20 8.69 -0.74 -2.57
N THR A 21 9.64 -1.50 -2.03
CA THR A 21 9.83 -2.92 -2.30
C THR A 21 9.29 -3.75 -1.16
N MET A 22 7.97 -3.97 -1.15
CA MET A 22 7.28 -4.80 -0.17
C MET A 22 6.73 -6.07 -0.81
N SER A 23 6.75 -7.17 -0.06
CA SER A 23 6.07 -8.41 -0.47
C SER A 23 4.55 -8.26 -0.35
N TYR A 24 3.79 -9.15 -1.02
CA TYR A 24 2.34 -9.19 -0.88
C TYR A 24 1.89 -9.26 0.59
N GLY A 25 2.53 -10.10 1.41
CA GLY A 25 2.20 -10.23 2.82
C GLY A 25 2.43 -8.94 3.61
N GLN A 26 3.52 -8.22 3.32
CA GLN A 26 3.80 -6.92 3.93
C GLN A 26 2.76 -5.88 3.51
N LEU A 27 2.42 -5.79 2.22
CA LEU A 27 1.39 -4.86 1.73
C LEU A 27 0.02 -5.19 2.31
N PHE A 28 -0.34 -6.47 2.39
CA PHE A 28 -1.58 -6.91 3.01
C PHE A 28 -1.63 -6.52 4.50
N ALA A 29 -0.52 -6.63 5.24
CA ALA A 29 -0.45 -6.17 6.62
C ALA A 29 -0.63 -4.64 6.74
N ARG A 30 -0.07 -3.85 5.82
CA ARG A 30 -0.28 -2.38 5.78
C ARG A 30 -1.73 -2.02 5.44
N ALA A 31 -2.31 -2.71 4.46
CA ALA A 31 -3.71 -2.58 4.12
C ALA A 31 -4.63 -2.94 5.29
N ALA A 32 -4.36 -4.05 5.99
CA ALA A 32 -5.10 -4.47 7.18
C ALA A 32 -4.93 -3.50 8.36
N SER A 33 -3.80 -2.80 8.42
CA SER A 33 -3.54 -1.74 9.40
C SER A 33 -4.19 -0.39 9.02
N GLY A 34 -4.86 -0.31 7.87
CA GLY A 34 -5.54 0.91 7.40
C GLY A 34 -4.61 2.00 6.86
N VAL A 35 -3.39 1.66 6.45
CA VAL A 35 -2.42 2.64 5.90
C VAL A 35 -2.91 3.29 4.60
N PHE A 36 -3.65 2.53 3.79
CA PHE A 36 -4.26 2.99 2.55
C PHE A 36 -5.61 2.29 2.34
N PRO A 37 -6.53 2.91 1.59
CA PRO A 37 -7.85 2.33 1.36
C PRO A 37 -7.76 1.10 0.47
N ILE A 38 -8.53 0.06 0.83
CA ILE A 38 -8.64 -1.17 0.06
C ILE A 38 -10.10 -1.53 -0.22
N ARG A 39 -10.34 -2.21 -1.34
CA ARG A 39 -11.59 -2.87 -1.67
C ARG A 39 -11.36 -4.38 -1.68
N ARG A 40 -12.23 -5.13 -1.00
CA ARG A 40 -12.27 -6.58 -1.13
C ARG A 40 -13.38 -6.94 -2.09
N GLU A 41 -13.05 -7.72 -3.11
CA GLU A 41 -14.02 -8.21 -4.08
C GLU A 41 -13.78 -9.71 -4.28
N ASN A 42 -14.76 -10.52 -3.90
CA ASN A 42 -14.66 -11.97 -3.81
C ASN A 42 -13.44 -12.42 -2.95
N ARG A 43 -12.43 -13.03 -3.59
CA ARG A 43 -11.19 -13.50 -2.95
C ARG A 43 -10.01 -12.55 -3.16
N LEU A 44 -10.19 -11.46 -3.91
CA LEU A 44 -9.13 -10.53 -4.27
C LEU A 44 -9.22 -9.24 -3.44
N VAL A 45 -8.06 -8.65 -3.18
CA VAL A 45 -7.92 -7.39 -2.47
C VAL A 45 -7.26 -6.39 -3.39
N TYR A 46 -7.93 -5.26 -3.55
CA TYR A 46 -7.53 -4.16 -4.42
C TYR A 46 -7.17 -2.96 -3.56
N ALA A 47 -6.05 -2.32 -3.85
CA ALA A 47 -5.79 -1.00 -3.32
C ALA A 47 -6.52 0.04 -4.14
N ILE A 48 -7.04 1.06 -3.44
CA ILE A 48 -7.83 2.13 -4.02
C ILE A 48 -6.96 3.39 -4.07
N GLY A 49 -6.86 4.03 -5.22
CA GLY A 49 -6.12 5.28 -5.43
C GLY A 49 -4.83 5.11 -6.23
N ASP A 50 -4.08 6.20 -6.37
CA ASP A 50 -2.87 6.23 -7.17
C ASP A 50 -1.68 5.58 -6.46
N PRO A 51 -0.87 4.75 -7.15
CA PRO A 51 0.31 4.10 -6.56
C PRO A 51 1.29 5.06 -5.89
N GLU A 52 1.47 6.25 -6.46
CA GLU A 52 2.38 7.27 -5.91
C GLU A 52 1.93 7.75 -4.53
N ASP A 53 0.64 8.02 -4.35
CA ASP A 53 0.09 8.48 -3.07
C ASP A 53 0.11 7.36 -2.03
N ILE A 54 -0.20 6.12 -2.44
CA ILE A 54 -0.07 4.94 -1.59
C ILE A 54 1.39 4.76 -1.14
N ALA A 55 2.36 4.95 -2.04
CA ALA A 55 3.78 4.88 -1.68
C ALA A 55 4.15 5.91 -0.61
N LYS A 56 3.70 7.16 -0.76
CA LYS A 56 3.92 8.23 0.23
C LYS A 56 3.32 7.88 1.59
N LEU A 57 2.10 7.34 1.62
CA LEU A 57 1.44 6.90 2.86
C LEU A 57 2.22 5.79 3.56
N ILE A 58 2.68 4.79 2.81
CA ILE A 58 3.49 3.69 3.34
C ILE A 58 4.81 4.22 3.93
N GLN A 59 5.53 5.06 3.18
CA GLN A 59 6.80 5.63 3.63
C GLN A 59 6.64 6.50 4.89
N HIS A 60 5.59 7.31 4.94
CA HIS A 60 5.28 8.15 6.10
C HIS A 60 4.99 7.29 7.35
N GLU A 61 4.27 6.18 7.21
CA GLU A 61 4.04 5.24 8.31
C GLU A 61 5.32 4.53 8.77
N GLU A 62 6.22 4.17 7.85
CA GLU A 62 7.52 3.61 8.22
C GLU A 62 8.39 4.60 9.02
N GLN A 63 8.44 5.85 8.59
CA GLN A 63 9.18 6.91 9.31
C GLN A 63 8.62 7.14 10.72
N LYS A 64 7.30 7.08 10.89
CA LYS A 64 6.66 7.17 12.22
C LYS A 64 7.04 6.01 13.13
N LYS A 65 7.08 4.78 12.61
CA LYS A 65 7.49 3.61 13.41
C LYS A 65 8.94 3.71 13.86
N SER A 66 9.85 4.15 12.99
CA SER A 66 11.26 4.35 13.34
C SER A 66 11.45 5.37 14.46
N ARG A 67 10.66 6.44 14.49
CA ARG A 67 10.72 7.47 15.55
C ARG A 67 10.21 7.01 16.91
N LYS A 68 9.35 6.01 16.96
CA LYS A 68 8.74 5.53 18.22
C LYS A 68 9.60 4.48 18.94
N ALA A 69 10.65 3.99 18.28
CA ALA A 69 11.57 2.98 18.81
C ALA A 69 12.92 3.58 19.27
N ALA A 70 13.10 4.90 19.17
CA ALA A 70 14.24 5.65 19.68
C ALA A 70 13.82 6.43 20.94
#